data_AF-A0A5B8FW30-F1
#
_entry.id   AF-A0A5B8FW30-F1
#
_cell.length_a   1.000
_cell.length_b   1.000
_cell.length_c   1.000
_cell.angle_alpha   90.00
_cell.angle_beta   90.00
_cell.angle_gamma   90.00
#
_symmetry.space_group_name_H-M   'P 1'
#
loop_
_entity.id
_entity.type
_entity.pdbx_description
1 polymer ?
#
loop_
_entity_poly.entity_id
_entity_poly.type
_entity_poly.pdbx_seq_one_letter_code
_entity_poly.pdbx_strand_id
1 'polypeptide(L)' 'MTRSALDIANELLDAAERARQAGDTVASITLALKAAEYTQLAKLLGDEITKAEATPARSAAGRPAGEG' A
#
# COMPACT_ATOMS: atom_id res chain seq x y z
N MET A 1 -2.74 -4.24 10.09
CA MET A 1 -3.15 -4.60 8.72
C MET A 1 -2.65 -3.51 7.79
N THR A 2 -1.55 -3.76 7.10
CA THR A 2 -1.02 -2.87 6.05
C THR A 2 -1.99 -2.88 4.88
N ARG A 3 -2.60 -1.73 4.55
CA ARG A 3 -3.40 -1.58 3.32
C ARG A 3 -2.51 -1.85 2.11
N SER A 4 -2.96 -2.71 1.20
CA SER A 4 -2.25 -2.91 -0.05
C SER A 4 -2.49 -1.72 -0.99
N ALA A 5 -1.56 -1.48 -1.92
CA ALA A 5 -1.76 -0.49 -2.98
C ALA A 5 -2.99 -0.82 -3.85
N LEU A 6 -3.35 -2.09 -3.96
CA LEU A 6 -4.55 -2.53 -4.67
C LEU A 6 -5.85 -2.13 -3.93
N ASP A 7 -5.87 -2.21 -2.59
CA ASP A 7 -7.02 -1.76 -1.81
C ASP A 7 -7.27 -0.26 -2.01
N ILE A 8 -6.19 0.53 -2.03
CA ILE A 8 -6.26 1.97 -2.28
C ILE A 8 -6.76 2.24 -3.70
N ALA A 9 -6.31 1.48 -4.71
CA ALA A 9 -6.80 1.62 -6.08
C ALA A 9 -8.32 1.37 -6.18
N ASN A 10 -8.83 0.35 -5.48
CA ASN A 10 -10.26 0.03 -5.46
C ASN A 10 -11.08 1.13 -4.77
N GLU A 11 -10.62 1.64 -3.62
CA GLU A 11 -11.28 2.76 -2.92
C GLU A 11 -11.35 4.01 -3.82
N LEU A 12 -10.31 4.29 -4.60
CA LEU A 12 -10.27 5.42 -5.54
C LEU A 12 -11.22 5.22 -6.73
N LEU A 13 -11.36 4.00 -7.25
CA LEU A 13 -12.31 3.66 -8.31
C LEU A 13 -13.76 3.86 -7.83
N ASP A 14 -14.09 3.42 -6.62
CA ASP A 14 -15.41 3.63 -6.03
C ASP A 14 -15.71 5.12 -5.85
N ALA A 15 -14.71 5.91 -5.40
CA ALA A 15 -14.84 7.35 -5.27
C ALA A 15 -15.01 8.03 -6.64
N ALA A 16 -14.30 7.57 -7.67
CA ALA A 16 -14.42 8.08 -9.04
C ALA A 16 -15.83 7.87 -9.59
N GLU A 17 -16.43 6.70 -9.31
CA GLU A 17 -17.79 6.37 -9.73
C GLU A 17 -18.84 7.23 -8.99
N ARG A 18 -18.66 7.48 -7.69
CA ARG A 18 -19.52 8.41 -6.94
C ARG A 18 -19.41 9.83 -7.49
N ALA A 19 -18.21 10.30 -7.82
CA ALA A 19 -18.01 11.61 -8.44
C ALA A 19 -18.71 11.69 -9.81
N ARG A 20 -18.63 10.63 -10.62
CA ARG A 20 -19.34 10.53 -11.91
C ARG A 20 -20.85 10.65 -11.71
N GLN A 21 -21.42 9.92 -10.75
CA GLN A 21 -22.85 9.95 -10.42
C GLN A 21 -23.30 11.33 -9.90
N ALA A 22 -22.42 12.04 -9.19
CA ALA A 22 -22.66 13.41 -8.74
C ALA A 22 -22.51 14.46 -9.85
N GLY A 23 -22.10 14.07 -11.07
CA GLY A 23 -21.85 14.98 -12.19
C GLY A 23 -20.49 15.67 -12.15
N ASP A 24 -19.65 15.38 -11.15
CA ASP A 24 -18.29 15.91 -11.06
C ASP A 24 -17.33 15.11 -11.94
N THR A 25 -17.35 15.45 -13.23
CA THR A 25 -16.54 14.79 -14.25
C THR A 25 -15.04 14.95 -13.99
N VAL A 26 -14.60 16.12 -13.50
CA VAL A 26 -13.18 16.40 -13.25
C VAL A 26 -12.66 15.57 -12.08
N ALA A 27 -13.41 15.50 -10.98
CA ALA A 27 -13.05 14.65 -9.85
C ALA A 27 -13.05 13.17 -10.23
N SER A 28 -14.05 12.73 -11.00
CA SER A 28 -14.14 11.34 -11.48
C SER A 28 -12.89 10.94 -12.27
N ILE A 29 -12.49 11.72 -13.27
CA ILE A 29 -11.30 11.46 -14.08
C ILE A 29 -10.04 11.46 -13.21
N THR A 30 -9.90 12.44 -12.32
CA THR A 30 -8.72 12.58 -11.46
C THR A 30 -8.55 11.37 -10.53
N LEU A 31 -9.65 10.90 -9.94
CA LEU A 31 -9.65 9.73 -9.05
C LEU A 31 -9.36 8.44 -9.83
N ALA A 32 -9.90 8.28 -11.03
CA ALA A 32 -9.64 7.13 -11.89
C ALA A 32 -8.15 7.05 -12.33
N LEU A 33 -7.53 8.20 -12.65
CA LEU A 33 -6.10 8.26 -12.98
C LEU A 33 -5.24 7.82 -11.80
N LYS A 34 -5.54 8.33 -10.59
CA LYS A 34 -4.84 7.90 -9.37
C LYS A 34 -5.02 6.40 -9.10
N ALA A 35 -6.22 5.86 -9.29
CA ALA A 35 -6.46 4.42 -9.14
C ALA A 35 -5.58 3.59 -10.11
N ALA A 36 -5.38 4.06 -11.34
CA ALA A 36 -4.50 3.41 -12.30
C ALA A 36 -3.03 3.44 -11.85
N GLU A 37 -2.55 4.56 -11.31
CA GLU A 37 -1.19 4.68 -10.73
C GLU A 37 -0.98 3.69 -9.57
N TYR A 38 -1.94 3.61 -8.64
CA TYR A 38 -1.87 2.64 -7.53
C TYR A 38 -1.95 1.19 -8.01
N THR A 39 -2.70 0.91 -9.07
CA THR A 39 -2.75 -0.43 -9.69
C THR A 39 -1.39 -0.79 -10.30
N GLN A 40 -0.72 0.15 -10.97
CA GLN A 40 0.62 -0.06 -11.51
C GLN A 40 1.63 -0.28 -10.37
N LEU A 41 1.54 0.51 -9.30
CA LEU A 41 2.36 0.35 -8.12
C LEU A 41 2.15 -1.03 -7.47
N ALA A 42 0.91 -1.50 -7.35
CA ALA A 42 0.60 -2.83 -6.83
C ALA A 42 1.23 -3.96 -7.67
N LYS A 43 1.24 -3.81 -9.00
CA LYS A 43 1.91 -4.76 -9.91
C LYS A 43 3.43 -4.73 -9.77
N LEU A 44 4.01 -3.54 -9.61
CA LEU A 44 5.46 -3.34 -9.44
C LEU A 44 5.97 -3.88 -8.10
N LEU A 45 5.20 -3.70 -7.03
CA LEU A 45 5.47 -4.24 -5.71
C LEU A 45 5.08 -5.72 -5.58
N GLY A 46 4.78 -6.37 -6.71
CA GLY A 46 4.09 -7.66 -6.88
C GLY A 46 4.07 -8.55 -5.66
N ASP A 47 2.92 -8.64 -4.98
CA ASP A 47 2.69 -9.50 -3.80
C ASP A 47 3.74 -9.46 -2.66
N GLU A 48 4.77 -8.59 -2.72
CA GLU A 48 5.89 -8.59 -1.76
C GLU A 48 5.58 -7.84 -0.46
N ILE A 49 4.46 -7.10 -0.39
CA ILE A 49 3.92 -6.66 0.91
C ILE A 49 3.20 -7.82 1.63
N THR A 50 3.37 -9.08 1.23
CA THR A 50 2.95 -10.22 2.07
C THR A 50 4.00 -10.64 3.10
N LYS A 51 5.12 -9.91 3.27
CA LYS A 51 6.09 -10.23 4.34
C LYS A 51 7.00 -9.10 4.83
N ALA A 52 6.46 -7.89 5.03
CA ALA A 52 7.18 -6.87 5.81
C ALA A 52 6.86 -6.91 7.32
N GLU A 53 5.91 -7.74 7.78
CA GLU A 53 5.61 -7.99 9.19
C GLU A 53 5.84 -9.46 9.58
N ALA A 54 7.07 -9.96 9.43
CA ALA A 54 7.48 -11.21 10.11
C ALA A 54 9.00 -11.32 10.29
N THR A 55 9.67 -10.24 10.71
CA THR A 55 10.94 -10.40 11.41
C THR A 55 10.92 -9.52 12.66
N PRO A 56 10.38 -9.99 13.80
CA PRO A 56 10.92 -9.52 15.06
C PRO A 56 12.41 -9.90 15.02
N ALA A 57 13.29 -8.90 14.99
CA ALA A 57 14.70 -9.11 15.27
C ALA A 57 14.78 -9.83 16.62
N ARG A 58 14.99 -11.14 16.56
CA ARG A 58 15.03 -12.00 17.72
C ARG A 58 16.17 -11.48 18.58
N SER A 59 15.84 -11.01 19.77
CA SER A 59 16.81 -10.85 20.85
C SER A 59 17.60 -12.16 20.98
N ALA A 60 18.89 -12.11 20.65
CA ALA A 60 19.90 -13.04 21.12
C ALA A 60 20.91 -12.16 21.88
N ALA A 61 20.68 -11.91 23.17
CA ALA A 61 21.18 -12.74 24.28
C ALA A 61 22.71 -12.89 24.28
N GLY A 62 23.36 -12.26 25.27
CA GLY A 62 24.57 -12.80 25.90
C GLY A 62 25.91 -12.09 25.64
N ARG A 63 26.38 -11.32 26.63
CA ARG A 63 27.81 -11.02 26.94
C ARG A 63 28.64 -12.32 27.10
N PRO A 64 29.99 -12.36 27.15
CA PRO A 64 30.96 -11.36 27.69
C PRO A 64 32.24 -11.25 26.79
N ALA A 65 33.41 -10.70 27.13
CA ALA A 65 34.07 -10.08 28.28
C ALA A 65 35.14 -9.13 27.70
N GLY A 66 35.56 -8.11 28.46
CA GLY A 66 36.74 -7.31 28.13
C GLY A 66 38.02 -8.07 28.49
N GLU A 67 39.06 -7.88 27.71
CA GLU A 67 40.44 -8.19 28.11
C GLU A 67 41.21 -6.87 28.17
N GLY A 68 41.77 -6.61 29.34
CA GLY A 68 42.83 -5.66 29.63
C GLY A 68 43.97 -6.37 30.33
#